data_AF-A0A379B4J8-F1
#
_entry.id   AF-A0A379B4J8-F1
#
_cell.length_a   1.000
_cell.length_b   1.000
_cell.length_c   1.000
_cell.angle_alpha   90.00
_cell.angle_beta   90.00
_cell.angle_gamma   90.00
#
_symmetry.space_group_name_H-M   'P 1'
#
loop_
_entity.id
_entity.type
_entity.pdbx_description
1 polymer ?
#
loop_
_entity_poly.entity_id
_entity_poly.type
_entity_poly.pdbx_seq_one_letter_code
_entity_poly.pdbx_strand_id
1 'polypeptide(L)'
;MENPNEITIKTASNMTVLSENDIQEINRRSRRKLKNQDDIKELEIDAIKKSSWDKLTVTCHLVGQDYTFPLYVDLSFIEQEERILLFEAFRDNKTVFVLADYKSYQNKIEKANASSIMAELPNQE
;
A
#
# COMPACT_ATOMS: atom_id res chain seq x y z
N MET A 1 25.46 21.26 -36.30
CA MET A 1 24.75 21.94 -35.20
C MET A 1 24.05 20.85 -34.43
N GLU A 2 24.55 20.49 -33.24
CA GLU A 2 23.89 19.52 -32.36
C GLU A 2 22.74 20.22 -31.65
N ASN A 3 21.53 19.67 -31.79
CA ASN A 3 20.34 20.16 -31.11
C ASN A 3 20.45 19.81 -29.62
N PRO A 4 20.37 20.78 -28.69
CA PRO A 4 20.53 20.53 -27.25
C PRO A 4 19.41 19.68 -26.61
N ASN A 5 18.38 19.29 -27.38
CA ASN A 5 17.20 18.56 -26.92
C ASN A 5 17.12 17.11 -27.44
N GLU A 6 18.16 16.58 -28.08
CA GLU A 6 18.17 15.23 -28.64
C GLU A 6 19.29 14.38 -28.04
N ILE A 7 18.93 13.23 -27.44
CA ILE A 7 19.90 12.25 -26.97
C ILE A 7 20.04 11.16 -28.04
N THR A 8 21.20 11.12 -28.69
CA THR A 8 21.53 10.06 -29.64
C THR A 8 22.24 8.93 -28.92
N ILE A 9 21.58 7.78 -28.77
CA ILE A 9 22.21 6.59 -28.21
C ILE A 9 22.78 5.77 -29.37
N LYS A 10 24.12 5.67 -29.45
CA LYS A 10 24.81 4.79 -30.40
C LYS A 10 25.18 3.50 -29.69
N THR A 11 24.61 2.39 -30.15
CA THR A 11 25.09 1.04 -29.80
C THR A 11 25.65 0.38 -31.06
N ALA A 12 26.50 -0.63 -30.89
CA ALA A 12 27.31 -1.23 -31.96
C ALA A 12 26.51 -1.73 -33.18
N SER A 13 25.19 -1.89 -33.06
CA SER A 13 24.34 -2.42 -34.12
C SER A 13 23.21 -1.48 -34.57
N ASN A 14 22.88 -0.40 -33.84
CA ASN A 14 21.78 0.51 -34.21
C ASN A 14 21.95 1.92 -33.62
N MET A 15 21.59 2.94 -34.41
CA MET A 15 21.51 4.34 -33.99
C MET A 15 20.04 4.71 -33.73
N THR A 16 19.70 4.93 -32.46
CA THR A 16 18.36 5.36 -32.07
C THR A 16 18.44 6.80 -31.58
N VAL A 17 17.72 7.69 -32.28
CA VAL A 17 17.51 9.08 -31.85
C VAL A 17 16.27 9.07 -30.96
N LEU A 18 16.45 9.31 -29.66
CA LEU A 18 15.34 9.46 -28.73
C LEU A 18 14.93 10.93 -28.73
N SER A 19 13.68 11.19 -29.10
CA SER A 19 13.10 12.53 -29.06
C SER A 19 12.74 12.92 -27.62
N GLU A 20 12.50 14.21 -27.39
CA GLU A 20 12.06 14.73 -26.09
C GLU A 20 10.77 14.04 -25.59
N ASN A 21 9.89 13.63 -26.51
CA ASN A 21 8.68 12.85 -26.22
C ASN A 21 9.00 11.42 -25.74
N ASP A 22 10.01 10.78 -26.32
CA ASP A 22 10.42 9.43 -25.93
C ASP A 22 11.07 9.44 -24.54
N ILE A 23 11.86 10.48 -24.23
CA ILE A 23 12.45 10.70 -22.91
C ILE A 23 11.35 10.94 -21.85
N GLN A 24 10.29 11.69 -22.20
CA GLN A 24 9.15 11.87 -21.32
C GLN A 24 8.31 10.60 -21.14
N GLU A 25 8.12 9.80 -22.19
CA GLU A 25 7.47 8.47 -22.11
C GLU A 25 8.24 7.52 -21.18
N ILE A 26 9.57 7.43 -21.33
CA ILE A 26 10.43 6.58 -20.48
C ILE A 26 10.35 7.03 -19.02
N ASN A 27 10.43 8.35 -18.76
CA ASN A 27 10.26 8.90 -17.42
C ASN A 27 8.85 8.67 -16.84
N ARG A 28 7.80 8.73 -17.67
CA ARG A 28 6.42 8.44 -17.26
C ARG A 28 6.21 6.96 -16.93
N ARG A 29 6.84 6.03 -17.66
CA ARG A 29 6.75 4.58 -17.40
C ARG A 29 7.44 4.15 -16.10
N SER A 30 8.47 4.88 -15.65
CA SER A 30 9.11 4.66 -14.34
C SER A 30 8.18 5.00 -13.16
N ARG A 31 7.21 5.90 -13.38
CA ARG A 31 6.14 6.23 -12.42
C ARG A 31 4.96 5.25 -12.56
N ARG A 32 5.17 3.96 -12.31
CA ARG A 32 4.02 3.04 -12.11
C ARG A 32 3.20 3.58 -10.94
N LYS A 33 2.02 4.11 -11.25
CA LYS A 33 1.11 4.74 -10.29
C LYS A 33 0.76 3.75 -9.18
N LEU A 34 0.84 4.19 -7.92
CA LEU A 34 0.26 3.46 -6.80
C LEU A 34 -1.21 3.16 -7.12
N LYS A 35 -1.58 1.89 -7.04
CA LYS A 35 -2.98 1.48 -7.11
C LYS A 35 -3.55 1.62 -5.69
N ASN A 36 -4.60 2.42 -5.58
CA ASN A 36 -5.45 2.49 -4.40
C ASN A 36 -6.64 1.56 -4.65
N GLN A 37 -6.95 0.71 -3.69
CA GLN A 37 -8.11 -0.16 -3.76
C GLN A 37 -8.70 -0.27 -2.35
N ASP A 38 -9.94 0.16 -2.22
CA ASP A 38 -10.75 -0.15 -1.04
C ASP A 38 -11.11 -1.63 -1.12
N ASP A 39 -10.66 -2.39 -0.14
CA ASP A 39 -10.84 -3.84 -0.10
C ASP A 39 -10.92 -4.30 1.36
N ILE A 40 -11.46 -5.50 1.58
CA ILE A 40 -11.43 -6.16 2.88
C ILE A 40 -10.35 -7.23 2.79
N LYS A 41 -9.35 -7.17 3.69
CA LYS A 41 -8.30 -8.19 3.78
C LYS A 41 -8.18 -8.74 5.18
N GLU A 42 -7.89 -10.03 5.25
CA GLU A 42 -7.56 -10.72 6.49
C GLU A 42 -6.09 -10.46 6.84
N LEU A 43 -5.85 -9.88 8.02
CA LEU A 43 -4.54 -9.43 8.46
C LEU A 43 -4.13 -10.13 9.77
N GLU A 44 -2.86 -10.49 9.87
CA GLU A 44 -2.19 -10.80 11.13
C GLU A 44 -1.46 -9.56 11.65
N ILE A 45 -1.53 -9.32 12.96
CA ILE A 45 -0.97 -8.13 13.58
C ILE A 45 0.36 -8.47 14.25
N ASP A 46 1.41 -7.80 13.81
CA ASP A 46 2.77 -7.98 14.31
C ASP A 46 3.10 -6.99 15.45
N ALA A 47 2.57 -5.76 15.36
CA ALA A 47 2.81 -4.73 16.36
C ALA A 47 1.78 -3.61 16.29
N ILE A 48 1.49 -2.99 17.44
CA ILE A 48 0.64 -1.79 17.52
C ILE A 48 1.42 -0.68 18.22
N LYS A 49 1.53 0.48 17.58
CA LYS A 49 2.16 1.68 18.14
C LYS A 49 1.20 2.85 18.11
N LYS A 50 1.14 3.60 19.22
CA LYS A 50 0.50 4.91 19.25
C LYS A 50 1.39 5.94 18.54
N SER A 51 0.87 6.52 17.46
CA SER A 51 1.60 7.49 16.63
C SER A 51 1.22 8.93 16.95
N SER A 52 -0.01 9.16 17.41
CA SER A 52 -0.52 10.47 17.85
C SER A 52 -1.61 10.26 18.88
N TRP A 53 -2.20 11.34 19.44
CA TRP A 53 -3.31 11.22 20.39
C TRP A 53 -4.44 10.33 19.85
N ASP A 54 -4.83 10.55 18.59
CA ASP A 54 -5.93 9.83 17.90
C ASP A 54 -5.46 8.93 16.76
N LYS A 55 -4.21 8.48 16.74
CA LYS A 55 -3.68 7.66 15.63
C LYS A 55 -2.87 6.47 16.11
N LEU A 56 -3.15 5.32 15.54
CA LEU A 56 -2.32 4.12 15.66
C LEU A 56 -1.62 3.83 14.34
N THR A 57 -0.42 3.28 14.44
CA THR A 57 0.26 2.58 13.36
C THR A 57 0.37 1.12 13.75
N VAL A 58 -0.25 0.28 12.96
CA VAL A 58 -0.31 -1.17 13.13
C VAL A 58 0.63 -1.76 12.08
N THR A 59 1.60 -2.56 12.51
CA THR A 59 2.40 -3.37 11.59
C THR A 59 1.69 -4.70 11.44
N CYS A 60 1.41 -5.08 10.20
CA CYS A 60 0.66 -6.27 9.89
C CYS A 60 1.11 -6.88 8.57
N HIS A 61 0.71 -8.11 8.32
CA HIS A 61 0.87 -8.78 7.05
C HIS A 61 -0.41 -9.51 6.65
N LEU A 62 -0.51 -9.86 5.37
CA LEU A 62 -1.60 -10.70 4.89
C LEU A 62 -1.36 -12.14 5.35
N VAL A 63 -2.43 -12.86 5.72
CA VAL A 63 -2.35 -14.28 6.05
C VAL A 63 -1.65 -15.05 4.92
N GLY A 64 -0.57 -15.76 5.26
CA GLY A 64 0.23 -16.53 4.31
C GLY A 64 1.21 -15.73 3.45
N GLN A 65 1.45 -14.44 3.75
CA GLN A 65 2.51 -13.64 3.15
C GLN A 65 3.63 -13.36 4.17
N ASP A 66 4.87 -13.21 3.68
CA ASP A 66 6.08 -13.06 4.52
C ASP A 66 6.56 -11.60 4.66
N TYR A 67 5.78 -10.64 4.14
CA TYR A 67 6.13 -9.23 4.19
C TYR A 67 5.10 -8.43 4.98
N THR A 68 5.59 -7.48 5.77
CA THR A 68 4.77 -6.59 6.60
C THR A 68 4.60 -5.23 5.96
N PHE A 69 3.51 -4.55 6.29
CA PHE A 69 3.25 -3.16 5.91
C PHE A 69 2.56 -2.40 7.06
N PRO A 70 2.68 -1.06 7.10
CA PRO A 70 1.96 -0.25 8.05
C PRO A 70 0.50 -0.05 7.64
N LEU A 71 -0.41 -0.36 8.54
CA LEU A 71 -1.81 0.04 8.55
C LEU A 71 -1.98 1.24 9.49
N TYR A 72 -2.47 2.35 8.95
CA TYR A 72 -2.77 3.56 9.71
C TYR A 72 -4.24 3.53 10.15
N VAL A 73 -4.47 3.77 11.44
CA VAL A 73 -5.80 3.75 12.05
C VAL A 73 -6.05 5.11 12.70
N ASP A 74 -7.07 5.82 12.24
CA ASP A 74 -7.51 7.08 12.83
C ASP A 74 -8.64 6.80 13.83
N LEU A 75 -8.33 6.97 15.12
CA LEU A 75 -9.23 6.65 16.23
C LEU A 75 -10.42 7.60 16.33
N SER A 76 -10.43 8.68 15.55
CA SER A 76 -11.57 9.60 15.45
C SER A 76 -12.71 9.03 14.59
N PHE A 77 -12.40 8.07 13.71
CA PHE A 77 -13.37 7.47 12.78
C PHE A 77 -13.69 6.01 13.11
N ILE A 78 -12.80 5.33 13.83
CA ILE A 78 -12.95 3.92 14.20
C ILE A 78 -13.63 3.81 15.57
N GLU A 79 -14.68 2.99 15.64
CA GLU A 79 -15.46 2.78 16.86
C GLU A 79 -14.65 2.10 17.99
N GLN A 80 -15.15 2.15 19.23
CA GLN A 80 -14.43 1.57 20.36
C GLN A 80 -14.30 0.06 20.26
N GLU A 81 -15.36 -0.59 19.81
CA GLU A 81 -15.51 -2.02 19.61
C GLU A 81 -14.51 -2.51 18.56
N GLU A 82 -14.43 -1.81 17.43
CA GLU A 82 -13.45 -2.06 16.36
C GLU A 82 -12.00 -1.92 16.86
N ARG A 83 -11.72 -0.90 17.69
CA ARG A 83 -10.39 -0.74 18.31
C ARG A 83 -10.05 -1.91 19.22
N ILE A 84 -11.01 -2.38 20.02
CA ILE A 84 -10.82 -3.53 20.92
C ILE A 84 -10.46 -4.77 20.11
N LEU A 85 -11.17 -5.04 19.00
CA LEU A 85 -10.87 -6.17 18.12
C LEU A 85 -9.41 -6.16 17.65
N LEU A 86 -8.87 -5.01 17.31
CA LEU A 86 -7.48 -4.87 16.87
C LEU A 86 -6.48 -5.24 17.99
N PHE A 87 -6.75 -4.82 19.23
CA PHE A 87 -5.91 -5.19 20.38
C PHE A 87 -6.07 -6.66 20.78
N GLU A 88 -7.28 -7.22 20.69
CA GLU A 88 -7.54 -8.63 20.97
C GLU A 88 -6.89 -9.54 19.93
N ALA A 89 -6.97 -9.19 18.64
CA ALA A 89 -6.30 -9.90 17.57
C ALA A 89 -4.79 -9.96 17.79
N PHE A 90 -4.18 -8.83 18.17
CA PHE A 90 -2.76 -8.78 18.52
C PHE A 90 -2.42 -9.59 19.78
N ARG A 91 -3.23 -9.47 20.85
CA ARG A 91 -3.00 -10.19 22.13
C ARG A 91 -3.12 -11.70 21.98
N ASP A 92 -4.14 -12.15 21.24
CA ASP A 92 -4.52 -13.55 21.14
C ASP A 92 -3.92 -14.24 19.92
N ASN A 93 -3.07 -13.54 19.15
CA ASN A 93 -2.47 -14.00 17.90
C ASN A 93 -3.51 -14.54 16.92
N LYS A 94 -4.58 -13.77 16.73
CA LYS A 94 -5.68 -14.05 15.80
C LYS A 94 -5.63 -13.10 14.62
N THR A 95 -6.30 -13.49 13.55
CA THR A 95 -6.52 -12.65 12.38
C THR A 95 -7.69 -11.69 12.59
N VAL A 96 -7.69 -10.61 11.81
CA VAL A 96 -8.79 -9.64 11.78
C VAL A 96 -9.05 -9.20 10.33
N PHE A 97 -10.29 -8.92 9.99
CA PHE A 97 -10.66 -8.37 8.69
C PHE A 97 -10.63 -6.86 8.73
N VAL A 98 -9.91 -6.23 7.80
CA VAL A 98 -9.80 -4.77 7.74
C VAL A 98 -10.23 -4.27 6.38
N LEU A 99 -11.28 -3.44 6.39
CA LEU A 99 -11.63 -2.58 5.26
C LEU A 99 -10.67 -1.39 5.25
N ALA A 100 -9.89 -1.25 4.19
CA ALA A 100 -8.90 -0.19 4.08
C ALA A 100 -8.63 0.24 2.64
N ASP A 101 -8.13 1.47 2.48
CA ASP A 101 -7.48 1.93 1.25
C ASP A 101 -6.06 1.34 1.20
N TYR A 102 -5.89 0.25 0.46
CA TYR A 102 -4.61 -0.42 0.28
C TYR A 102 -3.82 0.21 -0.86
N LYS A 103 -2.61 0.71 -0.55
CA LYS A 103 -1.68 1.27 -1.52
C LYS A 103 -0.63 0.24 -1.87
N SER A 104 -0.64 -0.18 -3.13
CA SER A 104 0.26 -1.24 -3.61
C SER A 104 1.24 -0.77 -4.68
N TYR A 105 2.44 -1.34 -4.65
CA TYR A 105 3.47 -1.19 -5.67
C TYR A 105 4.04 -2.58 -6.02
N GLN A 106 4.13 -2.90 -7.31
CA GLN A 106 4.61 -4.22 -7.79
C GLN A 106 3.93 -5.42 -7.09
N ASN A 107 2.61 -5.34 -6.88
CA ASN A 107 1.78 -6.35 -6.20
C ASN A 107 2.11 -6.59 -4.72
N LYS A 108 2.89 -5.71 -4.09
CA LYS A 108 3.07 -5.67 -2.63
C LYS A 108 2.34 -4.48 -2.05
N ILE A 109 1.70 -4.68 -0.90
CA ILE A 109 1.09 -3.59 -0.14
C ILE A 109 2.22 -2.80 0.53
N GLU A 110 2.28 -1.51 0.26
CA GLU A 110 3.27 -0.59 0.85
C GLU A 110 2.71 0.05 2.13
N LYS A 111 1.40 0.30 2.17
CA LYS A 111 0.67 0.83 3.33
C LYS A 111 -0.83 0.74 3.12
N ALA A 112 -1.57 0.85 4.21
CA ALA A 112 -3.03 0.90 4.20
C ALA A 112 -3.58 1.96 5.17
N ASN A 113 -4.77 2.49 4.91
CA ASN A 113 -5.51 3.33 5.87
C ASN A 113 -6.82 2.62 6.21
N ALA A 114 -7.02 2.28 7.49
CA ALA A 114 -8.19 1.58 7.96
C ALA A 114 -9.43 2.47 7.92
N SER A 115 -10.53 1.91 7.43
CA SER A 115 -11.86 2.49 7.45
C SER A 115 -12.81 1.73 8.37
N SER A 116 -12.63 0.40 8.52
CA SER A 116 -13.37 -0.41 9.49
C SER A 116 -12.61 -1.72 9.82
N ILE A 117 -12.81 -2.24 11.03
CA ILE A 117 -12.18 -3.44 11.57
C ILE A 117 -13.27 -4.43 12.01
N MET A 118 -13.20 -5.67 11.52
CA MET A 118 -14.24 -6.68 11.67
C MET A 118 -13.66 -8.01 12.13
N ALA A 119 -14.40 -8.72 13.00
CA ALA A 119 -14.02 -10.05 13.45
C ALA A 119 -14.25 -11.13 12.38
N GLU A 120 -15.23 -10.90 11.49
CA GLU A 120 -15.65 -11.83 10.44
C GLU A 120 -15.93 -11.07 9.14
N LEU A 121 -15.84 -11.75 8.00
CA LEU A 121 -16.23 -11.17 6.72
C LEU A 121 -17.73 -10.82 6.74
N PRO A 122 -18.12 -9.59 6.34
CA PRO A 122 -19.53 -9.26 6.21
C PRO A 122 -20.17 -10.17 5.15
N ASN A 123 -21.29 -10.80 5.51
CA ASN A 123 -22.07 -11.59 4.56
C ASN A 123 -22.53 -10.67 3.42
N GLN A 124 -22.24 -11.07 2.18
CA GLN A 124 -22.85 -10.45 1.01
C GLN A 124 -24.26 -11.03 0.89
N GLU A 125 -25.27 -10.26 1.31
CA GLU A 125 -26.68 -10.54 1.02
C GLU A 125 -27.00 -10.37 -0.47
#